data_AF-A0A8T5S7S6-F1
#
_entry.id   AF-A0A8T5S7S6-F1
#
_cell.length_a   1.000
_cell.length_b   1.000
_cell.length_c   1.000
_cell.angle_alpha   90.00
_cell.angle_beta   90.00
_cell.angle_gamma   90.00
#
_symmetry.space_group_name_H-M   'P 1'
#
loop_
_entity.id
_entity.type
_entity.pdbx_description
1 polymer ?
#
loop_
_entity_poly.entity_id
_entity_poly.type
_entity_poly.pdbx_seq_one_letter_code
_entity_poly.pdbx_strand_id
1 'polypeptide(L)' 'MTEIGKKKTKPKMVNITINLPQIYDQNIQKLIKMKLVPSRSEAIRIALREFLHNEYKNLKLLGFFEDTM' A
#
# COMPACT_ATOMS: atom_id res chain seq x y z
N MET A 1 18.46 -3.41 -34.58
CA MET A 1 17.17 -4.05 -34.26
C MET A 1 16.93 -3.85 -32.78
N THR A 2 15.87 -3.11 -32.43
CA THR A 2 15.60 -2.53 -31.11
C THR A 2 15.23 -3.58 -30.07
N GLU A 3 15.81 -3.48 -28.88
CA GLU A 3 15.53 -4.37 -27.74
C GLU A 3 14.05 -4.28 -27.35
N ILE A 4 13.36 -5.41 -27.44
CA ILE A 4 11.95 -5.56 -27.08
C ILE A 4 11.84 -5.46 -25.56
N GLY A 5 11.14 -4.42 -25.09
CA GLY A 5 11.01 -4.06 -23.69
C GLY A 5 10.66 -5.24 -22.77
N LYS A 6 11.47 -5.44 -21.73
CA LYS A 6 11.19 -6.35 -20.61
C LYS A 6 9.82 -6.01 -20.02
N LYS A 7 8.80 -6.83 -20.28
CA LYS A 7 7.53 -6.83 -19.54
C LYS A 7 7.85 -7.04 -18.06
N LYS A 8 7.78 -5.98 -17.25
CA LYS A 8 7.85 -6.09 -15.77
C LYS A 8 6.66 -6.96 -15.34
N THR A 9 6.93 -8.21 -14.98
CA THR A 9 5.93 -9.12 -14.41
C THR A 9 5.39 -8.52 -13.12
N LYS A 10 4.06 -8.41 -12.99
CA LYS A 10 3.45 -7.90 -11.76
C LYS A 10 3.88 -8.78 -10.59
N PRO A 11 4.38 -8.22 -9.47
CA PRO A 11 4.74 -9.00 -8.31
C PRO A 11 3.52 -9.76 -7.78
N LYS A 12 3.72 -10.99 -7.32
CA LYS A 12 2.65 -11.82 -6.76
C LYS A 12 2.15 -11.20 -5.45
N MET A 13 0.83 -11.26 -5.21
CA MET A 13 0.28 -10.89 -3.91
C MET A 13 0.69 -11.93 -2.86
N VAL A 14 1.00 -11.44 -1.66
CA VAL A 14 1.43 -12.26 -0.52
C VAL A 14 0.42 -12.10 0.61
N ASN A 15 0.08 -13.21 1.27
CA ASN A 15 -0.75 -13.19 2.46
C ASN A 15 0.13 -12.89 3.68
N ILE A 16 -0.28 -11.92 4.48
CA ILE A 16 0.44 -11.47 5.68
C ILE A 16 -0.53 -11.50 6.85
N THR A 17 -0.09 -12.07 7.97
CA THR A 17 -0.81 -12.00 9.25
C THR A 17 -0.20 -10.86 10.07
N ILE A 18 -1.03 -9.94 10.53
CA ILE A 18 -0.61 -8.78 11.33
C ILE A 18 -1.40 -8.75 12.63
N ASN A 19 -0.76 -8.29 13.71
CA ASN A 19 -1.44 -8.00 14.96
C ASN A 19 -1.88 -6.52 14.94
N LEU A 20 -3.19 -6.27 15.04
CA LEU A 20 -3.76 -4.92 15.04
C LEU A 20 -4.55 -4.69 16.32
N PRO A 21 -4.48 -3.48 16.92
CA PRO A 21 -5.38 -3.10 18.00
C PRO A 21 -6.85 -3.27 17.60
N GLN A 22 -7.65 -3.79 18.53
CA GLN A 22 -9.05 -4.13 18.31
C GLN A 22 -9.88 -2.98 17.72
N ILE A 23 -9.59 -1.74 18.15
CA ILE A 23 -10.28 -0.54 17.69
C ILE A 23 -10.16 -0.33 16.18
N TYR A 24 -9.02 -0.69 15.57
CA TYR A 24 -8.83 -0.56 14.13
C TYR A 24 -9.66 -1.58 13.36
N ASP A 25 -9.66 -2.86 13.78
CA ASP A 25 -10.50 -3.88 13.14
C ASP A 25 -11.98 -3.51 13.24
N GLN A 26 -12.44 -3.06 14.42
CA GLN A 26 -13.81 -2.61 14.60
C GLN A 26 -14.20 -1.47 13.66
N ASN A 27 -13.31 -0.49 13.46
CA ASN A 27 -13.56 0.61 12.55
C ASN A 27 -13.52 0.16 11.08
N ILE A 28 -12.61 -0.72 10.70
CA ILE A 28 -12.59 -1.34 9.35
C ILE A 28 -13.90 -2.08 9.08
N GLN A 29 -14.40 -2.86 10.05
CA GLN A 29 -15.68 -3.56 9.92
C GLN A 29 -16.86 -2.60 9.74
N LYS A 30 -16.86 -1.44 10.41
CA LYS A 30 -17.86 -0.39 10.18
C LYS A 30 -17.80 0.12 8.74
N LEU A 31 -16.61 0.39 8.22
CA LEU A 31 -16.42 0.84 6.82
C LEU A 31 -16.92 -0.21 5.81
N ILE A 32 -16.71 -1.49 6.07
CA ILE A 32 -17.23 -2.59 5.25
C ILE A 32 -18.78 -2.61 5.31
N LYS A 33 -19.37 -2.49 6.50
CA LYS A 33 -20.84 -2.43 6.66
C LYS A 33 -21.48 -1.25 5.94
N MET A 34 -20.78 -0.12 5.91
CA MET A 34 -21.18 1.07 5.15
C MET A 34 -20.97 0.93 3.63
N LYS A 35 -20.47 -0.22 3.17
CA LYS A 35 -20.14 -0.51 1.76
C LYS A 35 -19.11 0.45 1.15
N LEU A 36 -18.29 1.09 1.99
CA LEU A 36 -17.20 1.97 1.54
C LEU A 36 -15.97 1.19 1.08
N VAL A 37 -15.75 0.01 1.67
CA VAL A 37 -14.64 -0.89 1.32
C VAL A 37 -15.15 -2.32 1.17
N PRO A 38 -14.63 -3.10 0.21
CA PRO A 38 -15.16 -4.42 -0.10
C PRO A 38 -14.70 -5.51 0.87
N SER A 39 -13.55 -5.35 1.53
CA SER A 39 -13.01 -6.33 2.47
C SER A 39 -11.99 -5.71 3.43
N ARG A 40 -11.63 -6.46 4.48
CA ARG A 40 -10.54 -6.08 5.40
C ARG A 40 -9.22 -5.88 4.67
N SER A 41 -8.83 -6.83 3.82
CA SER A 41 -7.58 -6.76 3.07
C SER A 41 -7.54 -5.56 2.13
N GLU A 42 -8.67 -5.19 1.51
CA GLU A 42 -8.72 -3.99 0.67
C GLU A 42 -8.61 -2.71 1.49
N ALA A 43 -9.27 -2.63 2.65
CA ALA A 43 -9.14 -1.50 3.55
C ALA A 43 -7.68 -1.28 3.97
N ILE A 44 -6.96 -2.35 4.32
CA ILE A 44 -5.53 -2.29 4.65
C ILE A 44 -4.69 -1.88 3.43
N ARG A 45 -4.97 -2.42 2.24
CA ARG A 45 -4.25 -2.03 1.00
C ARG A 45 -4.42 -0.54 0.68
N ILE A 46 -5.63 0.00 0.82
CA ILE A 46 -5.89 1.43 0.63
C ILE A 46 -5.12 2.24 1.67
N ALA A 47 -5.25 1.92 2.96
CA ALA A 47 -4.56 2.64 4.02
C ALA A 47 -3.04 2.67 3.84
N LEU A 48 -2.43 1.51 3.49
CA LEU A 48 -1.00 1.42 3.23
C LEU A 48 -0.58 2.23 1.99
N ARG A 49 -1.36 2.18 0.91
CA ARG A 49 -1.07 2.95 -0.30
C ARG A 49 -1.11 4.45 -0.02
N GLU A 50 -2.16 4.93 0.65
CA GLU A 50 -2.29 6.35 0.98
C GLU A 50 -1.17 6.80 1.92
N PHE A 51 -0.88 6.00 2.96
CA PHE A 51 0.22 6.25 3.88
C PHE A 51 1.56 6.35 3.14
N LEU A 52 1.93 5.34 2.36
CA LEU A 52 3.18 5.32 1.62
C LEU A 52 3.25 6.43 0.57
N HIS A 53 2.15 6.76 -0.10
CA HIS A 53 2.13 7.84 -1.09
C HIS A 53 2.33 9.20 -0.43
N ASN A 54 1.73 9.40 0.75
CA ASN A 54 1.90 10.62 1.53
C ASN A 54 3.35 10.73 2.06
N GLU A 55 3.88 9.65 2.63
CA GLU A 55 5.26 9.60 3.10
C GLU A 55 6.28 9.71 1.97
N TYR A 56 5.99 9.20 0.78
CA TYR A 56 6.88 9.32 -0.39
C TYR A 56 7.17 10.78 -0.73
N LYS A 57 6.20 11.69 -0.58
CA LYS A 57 6.41 13.12 -0.76
C LYS A 57 7.40 13.67 0.27
N ASN A 58 7.29 13.22 1.52
CA ASN A 58 8.22 13.58 2.59
C ASN A 58 9.62 13.00 2.32
N LEU A 59 9.71 11.75 1.88
CA LEU A 59 10.98 11.09 1.55
C LEU A 59 11.71 11.77 0.39
N LYS A 60 10.97 12.23 -0.63
CA LYS A 60 11.54 13.03 -1.72
C LYS A 60 12.10 14.37 -1.22
N LEU A 61 11.41 15.03 -0.30
CA LEU A 61 11.90 16.25 0.34
C LEU A 61 13.17 16.01 1.17
N LEU A 62 13.29 14.82 1.77
CA LEU A 62 14.41 14.40 2.60
C LEU A 62 15.58 13.80 1.81
N GLY A 63 15.55 13.82 0.47
CA GLY A 63 16.66 13.35 -0.36
C GLY A 63 16.87 11.83 -0.38
N PHE A 64 15.90 11.03 0.09
CA PHE A 64 16.04 9.56 0.21
C PHE A 64 16.22 8.81 -1.12
N PHE A 65 15.97 9.47 -2.25
CA PHE A 65 16.13 8.92 -3.60
C PHE A 65 17.22 9.63 -4.40
N GLU A 66 17.97 10.55 -3.77
CA GLU A 66 19.21 11.03 -4.34
C GLU A 66 20.22 9.90 -4.13
N ASP A 67 20.50 9.15 -5.20
CA ASP A 67 21.57 8.16 -5.19
C ASP A 67 22.82 8.87 -4.65
N THR A 68 23.35 8.40 -3.52
CA THR A 68 24.69 8.78 -3.07
C THR A 68 25.64 8.52 -4.22
N MET A 69 26.13 9.61 -4.83
CA MET A 69 27.24 9.57 -5.79
C MET A 69 28.47 8.91 -5.18
#